data_AF-A0A2K0WB60-F1
#
_entry.id   AF-A0A2K0WB60-F1
#
_cell.length_a   1.000
_cell.length_b   1.000
_cell.length_c   1.000
_cell.angle_alpha   90.00
_cell.angle_beta   90.00
_cell.angle_gamma   90.00
#
_symmetry.space_group_name_H-M   'P 1'
#
loop_
_entity.id
_entity.type
_entity.pdbx_description
1 polymer ?
#
loop_
_entity_poly.entity_id
_entity_poly.type
_entity_poly.pdbx_seq_one_letter_code
_entity_poly.pdbx_strand_id
1 'polypeptide(L)'
;MDSTRDTEHQGYPEANVPPPAERSAEMPMLWDEGHRSLIDACVRYESLLELFLQLSRLADVLDDNQTMKENDFPVFSTVNALRHYDWTMCELLHSMSVDVVRSIVKNTFAFDVTTGNIQPFRLPSALLDEKTPGVYVVGIRTRGHGGQFLNINELEVLIRDMKLYVEGYEAYARHDGWASANMTTAERKAINMVNAIESHSGSSRGQNAGPMFIEKAEEVPRIRALIKTFEGMCDRSLDPTGRVNISQSPLYVGCSKDLNKRMGVYKNSNVKSINKPLGLTVCILRKHNKGPELVTGCVLRILRKEQLPKAEQLVCTIAGSLIYQHGFNAVETGGAGPQSLPTDAGLKENIKYIVCGTQVLINNLKESLGEADLRKRFLRHLDQASGEIVRLKEVLKCCQDEVQNLPSGEDFDQILSNISAIVQSVRRNLNDKRDALEFWQLMLEIQNIIVDETGVGLHLVDHGMANEAT
;
A
#
# COMPACT_ATOMS: atom_id res chain seq x y z
N MET A 1 -36.78 39.32 -10.44
CA MET A 1 -36.29 38.77 -9.16
C MET A 1 -36.94 37.40 -9.08
N ASP A 2 -36.30 36.26 -9.35
CA ASP A 2 -34.92 35.86 -9.10
C ASP A 2 -34.24 35.31 -10.36
N SER A 3 -33.13 35.93 -10.69
CA SER A 3 -32.06 35.39 -11.52
C SER A 3 -31.00 34.87 -10.56
N THR A 4 -30.57 33.62 -10.76
CA THR A 4 -29.34 32.93 -10.28
C THR A 4 -29.62 31.49 -9.86
N ARG A 5 -29.77 30.61 -10.85
CA ARG A 5 -29.43 29.18 -10.72
C ARG A 5 -28.60 28.77 -11.92
N ASP A 6 -27.47 29.44 -12.10
CA ASP A 6 -26.35 28.85 -12.80
C ASP A 6 -25.80 27.77 -11.86
N THR A 7 -26.36 26.57 -11.95
CA THR A 7 -25.73 25.37 -11.42
C THR A 7 -24.48 25.16 -12.26
N GLU A 8 -23.34 25.61 -11.74
CA GLU A 8 -22.02 25.14 -12.15
C GLU A 8 -22.01 23.61 -12.01
N HIS A 9 -22.34 22.91 -13.09
CA HIS A 9 -22.02 21.50 -13.25
C HIS A 9 -20.49 21.42 -13.42
N GLN A 10 -19.77 21.50 -12.30
CA GLN A 10 -18.40 20.98 -12.24
C GLN A 10 -18.51 19.49 -12.57
N GLY A 11 -18.02 19.11 -13.75
CA GLY A 11 -17.92 17.73 -14.16
C GLY A 11 -17.21 16.93 -13.09
N TYR A 12 -17.79 15.80 -12.68
CA TYR A 12 -17.14 14.90 -11.75
C TYR A 12 -15.81 14.42 -12.37
N PRO A 13 -14.68 14.45 -11.65
CA PRO A 13 -13.36 14.12 -12.18
C PRO A 13 -13.14 12.62 -12.46
N GLU A 14 -14.21 11.84 -12.67
CA GLU A 14 -14.15 10.37 -12.77
C GLU A 14 -13.89 9.86 -14.19
N ALA A 15 -13.51 10.73 -15.13
CA ALA A 15 -13.41 10.40 -16.54
C ALA A 15 -12.29 9.41 -16.91
N ASN A 16 -11.46 8.94 -15.98
CA ASN A 16 -10.44 7.91 -16.19
C ASN A 16 -10.11 7.21 -14.87
N VAL A 17 -10.98 6.32 -14.39
CA VAL A 17 -10.63 5.46 -13.24
C VAL A 17 -9.55 4.48 -13.69
N PRO A 18 -8.35 4.52 -13.10
CA PRO A 18 -7.28 3.62 -13.49
C PRO A 18 -7.70 2.16 -13.27
N PRO A 19 -7.14 1.25 -14.08
CA PRO A 19 -7.42 -0.15 -13.89
C PRO A 19 -7.07 -0.64 -12.47
N PRO A 20 -7.89 -1.51 -11.84
CA PRO A 20 -7.46 -2.38 -10.76
C PRO A 20 -6.04 -2.91 -10.91
N ALA A 21 -5.33 -2.97 -9.79
CA ALA A 21 -3.98 -3.46 -9.73
C ALA A 21 -3.94 -4.96 -10.09
N GLU A 22 -3.28 -5.26 -11.21
CA GLU A 22 -3.09 -6.62 -11.70
C GLU A 22 -1.64 -7.10 -11.60
N ARG A 23 -1.48 -8.42 -11.41
CA ARG A 23 -0.15 -9.02 -11.32
C ARG A 23 0.45 -9.02 -12.70
N SER A 24 1.69 -8.60 -12.80
CA SER A 24 2.46 -8.69 -14.05
C SER A 24 3.82 -9.30 -13.78
N ALA A 25 4.55 -9.63 -14.84
CA ALA A 25 5.93 -10.07 -14.71
C ALA A 25 6.84 -9.01 -14.05
N GLU A 26 6.53 -7.72 -14.24
CA GLU A 26 7.27 -6.60 -13.63
C GLU A 26 6.81 -6.29 -12.21
N MET A 27 5.55 -6.61 -11.89
CA MET A 27 4.94 -6.44 -10.56
C MET A 27 4.27 -7.74 -10.09
N PRO A 28 5.06 -8.81 -9.80
CA PRO A 28 4.51 -10.12 -9.47
C PRO A 28 4.01 -10.18 -8.02
N MET A 29 4.24 -9.16 -7.20
CA MET A 29 3.90 -9.11 -5.79
C MET A 29 2.57 -8.35 -5.62
N LEU A 30 1.45 -9.06 -5.75
CA LEU A 30 0.09 -8.63 -5.33
C LEU A 30 -0.53 -9.81 -4.58
N TRP A 31 -0.54 -9.74 -3.25
CA TRP A 31 -0.46 -10.96 -2.44
C TRP A 31 -1.79 -11.38 -1.85
N ASP A 32 -2.59 -10.41 -1.43
CA ASP A 32 -3.95 -10.60 -0.95
C ASP A 32 -4.87 -9.51 -1.52
N GLU A 33 -6.16 -9.67 -1.27
CA GLU A 33 -7.16 -8.65 -1.63
C GLU A 33 -6.89 -7.32 -0.91
N GLY A 34 -6.33 -7.36 0.30
CA GLY A 34 -6.01 -6.18 1.09
C GLY A 34 -4.97 -5.27 0.43
N HIS A 35 -3.85 -5.82 -0.03
CA HIS A 35 -2.80 -5.05 -0.72
C HIS A 35 -3.23 -4.59 -2.11
N ARG A 36 -4.03 -5.38 -2.83
CA ARG A 36 -4.64 -4.92 -4.10
C ARG A 36 -5.54 -3.73 -3.87
N SER A 37 -6.42 -3.81 -2.88
CA SER A 37 -7.28 -2.70 -2.46
C SER A 37 -6.46 -1.47 -2.02
N LEU A 38 -5.29 -1.67 -1.42
CA LEU A 38 -4.39 -0.58 -1.03
C LEU A 38 -3.77 0.13 -2.23
N ILE A 39 -3.27 -0.64 -3.20
CA ILE A 39 -2.71 -0.09 -4.44
C ILE A 39 -3.81 0.65 -5.21
N ASP A 40 -5.01 0.07 -5.30
CA ASP A 40 -6.16 0.69 -5.95
C ASP A 40 -6.55 2.00 -5.27
N ALA A 41 -6.65 2.02 -3.93
CA ALA A 41 -6.92 3.25 -3.18
C ALA A 41 -5.85 4.33 -3.44
N CYS A 42 -4.59 3.94 -3.59
CA CYS A 42 -3.52 4.89 -3.90
C CYS A 42 -3.52 5.36 -5.36
N VAL A 43 -3.99 4.56 -6.31
CA VAL A 43 -3.92 4.88 -7.74
C VAL A 43 -5.18 5.62 -8.20
N ARG A 44 -6.36 5.27 -7.68
CA ARG A 44 -7.64 5.83 -8.09
C ARG A 44 -7.89 7.24 -7.55
N TYR A 45 -7.28 7.58 -6.43
CA TYR A 45 -7.49 8.86 -5.76
C TYR A 45 -6.19 9.67 -5.73
N GLU A 46 -6.30 10.97 -6.02
CA GLU A 46 -5.19 11.93 -5.85
C GLU A 46 -5.01 12.33 -4.39
N SER A 47 -6.05 12.17 -3.58
CA SER A 47 -6.01 12.39 -2.14
C SER A 47 -5.60 11.12 -1.38
N LEU A 48 -5.02 11.32 -0.19
CA LEU A 48 -4.70 10.26 0.76
C LEU A 48 -5.86 9.94 1.70
N LEU A 49 -7.04 10.53 1.50
CA LEU A 49 -8.22 10.32 2.34
C LEU A 49 -8.68 8.87 2.30
N GLU A 50 -8.84 8.29 1.11
CA GLU A 50 -9.29 6.90 1.00
C GLU A 50 -8.27 5.95 1.63
N LEU A 51 -6.97 6.16 1.39
CA LEU A 51 -5.92 5.41 2.08
C LEU A 51 -5.98 5.54 3.61
N PHE A 52 -6.27 6.74 4.14
CA PHE A 52 -6.46 6.95 5.58
C PHE A 52 -7.65 6.13 6.12
N LEU A 53 -8.76 6.09 5.38
CA LEU A 53 -9.95 5.33 5.78
C LEU A 53 -9.70 3.82 5.77
N GLN A 54 -8.79 3.32 4.92
CA GLN A 54 -8.40 1.91 4.87
C GLN A 54 -7.48 1.46 6.02
N LEU A 55 -6.91 2.38 6.82
CA LEU A 55 -5.95 2.00 7.88
C LEU A 55 -6.56 1.07 8.94
N SER A 56 -7.83 1.23 9.30
CA SER A 56 -8.51 0.33 10.24
C SER A 56 -8.67 -1.08 9.66
N ARG A 57 -9.02 -1.20 8.37
CA ARG A 57 -9.08 -2.48 7.66
C ARG A 57 -7.72 -3.16 7.60
N LEU A 58 -6.65 -2.41 7.35
CA LEU A 58 -5.28 -2.94 7.40
C LEU A 58 -4.91 -3.45 8.80
N ALA A 59 -5.39 -2.76 9.84
CA ALA A 59 -5.19 -3.21 11.22
C ALA A 59 -5.90 -4.55 11.47
N ASP A 60 -7.10 -4.74 10.93
CA ASP A 60 -7.83 -6.00 11.04
C ASP A 60 -7.12 -7.13 10.26
N VAL A 61 -6.64 -6.86 9.05
CA VAL A 61 -5.83 -7.83 8.29
C VAL A 61 -4.56 -8.24 9.04
N LEU A 62 -3.89 -7.30 9.71
CA LEU A 62 -2.73 -7.59 10.56
C LEU A 62 -3.10 -8.43 11.78
N ASP A 63 -4.18 -8.06 12.48
CA ASP A 63 -4.65 -8.76 13.68
C ASP A 63 -5.16 -10.16 13.35
N ASP A 64 -5.68 -10.38 12.14
CA ASP A 64 -6.17 -11.68 11.66
C ASP A 64 -5.11 -12.52 10.95
N ASN A 65 -3.87 -12.03 10.81
CA ASN A 65 -2.81 -12.76 10.13
C ASN A 65 -2.41 -14.03 10.89
N GLN A 66 -2.89 -15.17 10.39
CA GLN A 66 -2.68 -16.48 11.01
C GLN A 66 -1.20 -16.88 11.05
N THR A 67 -0.41 -16.53 10.02
CA THR A 67 1.03 -16.84 9.99
C THR A 67 1.77 -16.10 11.11
N MET A 68 1.43 -14.84 11.38
CA MET A 68 2.01 -14.08 12.48
C MET A 68 1.65 -14.70 13.84
N LYS A 69 0.39 -15.10 14.04
CA LYS A 69 -0.08 -15.76 15.27
C LYS A 69 0.66 -17.08 15.54
N GLU A 70 0.80 -17.91 14.52
CA GLU A 70 1.50 -19.21 14.62
C GLU A 70 2.99 -19.08 14.94
N ASN A 71 3.58 -17.91 14.67
CA ASN A 71 4.99 -17.64 14.92
C ASN A 71 5.21 -16.67 16.09
N ASP A 72 4.20 -16.46 16.94
CA ASP A 72 4.23 -15.54 18.09
C ASP A 72 4.77 -14.14 17.73
N PHE A 73 4.46 -13.65 16.52
CA PHE A 73 4.95 -12.36 16.05
C PHE A 73 4.04 -11.24 16.54
N PRO A 74 4.52 -10.35 17.43
CA PRO A 74 3.67 -9.31 18.00
C PRO A 74 3.35 -8.24 16.97
N VAL A 75 2.07 -7.87 16.88
CA VAL A 75 1.58 -6.73 16.09
C VAL A 75 0.59 -5.85 16.87
N PHE A 76 0.42 -6.11 18.16
CA PHE A 76 -0.60 -5.45 18.99
C PHE A 76 -0.43 -3.93 19.02
N SER A 77 0.80 -3.43 19.12
CA SER A 77 1.07 -2.00 19.19
C SER A 77 0.74 -1.34 17.85
N THR A 78 1.10 -1.99 16.75
CA THR A 78 0.80 -1.53 15.39
C THR A 78 -0.70 -1.53 15.12
N VAL A 79 -1.40 -2.64 15.41
CA VAL A 79 -2.85 -2.78 15.26
C VAL A 79 -3.58 -1.70 16.06
N ASN A 80 -3.20 -1.50 17.33
CA ASN A 80 -3.82 -0.51 18.18
C ASN A 80 -3.62 0.93 17.65
N ALA A 81 -2.45 1.22 17.09
CA ALA A 81 -2.14 2.53 16.53
C ALA A 81 -2.94 2.86 15.25
N LEU A 82 -3.33 1.84 14.48
CA LEU A 82 -4.07 1.98 13.23
C LEU A 82 -5.60 1.95 13.39
N ARG A 83 -6.12 1.16 14.35
CA ARG A 83 -7.57 1.04 14.59
C ARG A 83 -8.20 2.32 15.11
N HIS A 84 -7.48 3.05 15.96
CA HIS A 84 -7.98 4.32 16.47
C HIS A 84 -7.81 5.36 15.37
N TYR A 85 -8.92 5.98 14.94
CA TYR A 85 -8.92 7.18 14.09
C TYR A 85 -8.28 8.36 14.85
N ASP A 86 -6.98 8.24 15.09
CA ASP A 86 -6.14 9.23 15.72
C ASP A 86 -5.74 10.23 14.66
N TRP A 87 -6.01 11.50 14.95
CA TRP A 87 -5.56 12.63 14.14
C TRP A 87 -4.05 12.57 13.83
N THR A 88 -3.27 11.95 14.71
CA THR A 88 -1.84 11.72 14.51
C THR A 88 -1.54 10.90 13.25
N MET A 89 -2.28 9.83 12.97
CA MET A 89 -2.08 9.02 11.76
C MET A 89 -2.46 9.80 10.50
N CYS A 90 -3.53 10.58 10.58
CA CYS A 90 -3.93 11.49 9.51
C CYS A 90 -2.82 12.49 9.21
N GLU A 91 -2.31 13.19 10.22
CA GLU A 91 -1.23 14.17 10.08
C GLU A 91 0.04 13.55 9.49
N LEU A 92 0.40 12.35 9.96
CA LEU A 92 1.57 11.63 9.47
C LEU A 92 1.41 11.21 8.00
N LEU A 93 0.26 10.63 7.64
CA LEU A 93 -0.01 10.21 6.27
C LEU A 93 0.03 11.40 5.30
N HIS A 94 -0.66 12.48 5.65
CA HIS A 94 -0.72 13.68 4.82
C HIS A 94 0.61 14.45 4.78
N SER A 95 1.56 14.16 5.66
CA SER A 95 2.91 14.73 5.59
C SER A 95 3.83 14.06 4.57
N MET A 96 3.41 12.96 3.93
CA MET A 96 4.19 12.23 2.92
C MET A 96 3.77 12.63 1.50
N SER A 97 4.70 12.57 0.54
CA SER A 97 4.35 12.77 -0.88
C SER A 97 3.47 11.62 -1.37
N VAL A 98 2.39 11.94 -2.11
CA VAL A 98 1.46 10.96 -2.68
C VAL A 98 2.20 9.95 -3.58
N ASP A 99 3.09 10.42 -4.45
CA ASP A 99 3.83 9.54 -5.36
C ASP A 99 4.79 8.62 -4.60
N VAL A 100 5.40 9.12 -3.52
CA VAL A 100 6.23 8.30 -2.64
C VAL A 100 5.39 7.24 -1.93
N VAL A 101 4.20 7.60 -1.43
CA VAL A 101 3.24 6.65 -0.82
C VAL A 101 2.82 5.59 -1.83
N ARG A 102 2.42 5.97 -3.04
CA ARG A 102 2.07 5.06 -4.14
C ARG A 102 3.19 4.06 -4.43
N SER A 103 4.43 4.54 -4.51
CA SER A 103 5.59 3.70 -4.77
C SER A 103 5.94 2.74 -3.61
N ILE A 104 5.72 3.17 -2.37
CA ILE A 104 5.87 2.32 -1.17
C ILE A 104 4.83 1.20 -1.18
N VAL A 105 3.55 1.55 -1.39
CA VAL A 105 2.42 0.61 -1.43
C VAL A 105 2.57 -0.41 -2.56
N LYS A 106 3.14 0.01 -3.70
CA LYS A 106 3.46 -0.87 -4.82
C LYS A 106 4.75 -1.68 -4.64
N ASN A 107 5.52 -1.47 -3.58
CA ASN A 107 6.87 -2.03 -3.40
C ASN A 107 7.85 -1.71 -4.54
N THR A 108 7.63 -0.62 -5.29
CA THR A 108 8.45 -0.18 -6.43
C THR A 108 9.46 0.93 -6.08
N PHE A 109 9.58 1.26 -4.79
CA PHE A 109 10.41 2.36 -4.28
C PHE A 109 11.82 2.46 -4.88
N ALA A 110 12.57 1.35 -4.93
CA ALA A 110 13.93 1.38 -5.47
C ALA A 110 13.97 1.69 -6.97
N PHE A 111 13.02 1.17 -7.72
CA PHE A 111 12.85 1.42 -9.15
C PHE A 111 12.49 2.89 -9.39
N ASP A 112 11.42 3.38 -8.75
CA ASP A 112 10.90 4.73 -8.99
C ASP A 112 11.87 5.85 -8.56
N VAL A 113 12.64 5.64 -7.48
CA VAL A 113 13.71 6.58 -7.11
C VAL A 113 14.83 6.59 -8.16
N THR A 114 15.15 5.42 -8.73
CA THR A 114 16.24 5.29 -9.71
C THR A 114 15.87 5.89 -11.07
N THR A 115 14.62 5.74 -11.49
CA THR A 115 14.12 6.31 -12.76
C THR A 115 13.72 7.77 -12.64
N GLY A 116 13.69 8.31 -11.42
CA GLY A 116 13.28 9.69 -11.15
C GLY A 116 11.76 9.91 -11.18
N ASN A 117 10.97 8.83 -11.13
CA ASN A 117 9.52 8.89 -11.03
C ASN A 117 9.07 9.49 -9.68
N ILE A 118 9.87 9.29 -8.63
CA ILE A 118 9.60 9.86 -7.30
C ILE A 118 10.83 10.54 -6.72
N GLN A 119 10.58 11.47 -5.81
CA GLN A 119 11.62 12.11 -5.02
C GLN A 119 11.28 12.03 -3.52
N PRO A 120 11.93 11.12 -2.77
CA PRO A 120 11.86 11.13 -1.31
C PRO A 120 12.37 12.46 -0.75
N PHE A 121 12.01 12.78 0.50
CA PHE A 121 12.48 14.01 1.13
C PHE A 121 14.00 14.09 1.15
N ARG A 122 14.52 15.32 1.01
CA ARG A 122 15.95 15.59 1.03
C ARG A 122 16.55 14.97 2.29
N LEU A 123 17.66 14.23 2.12
CA LEU A 123 18.42 13.76 3.26
C LEU A 123 19.00 14.96 4.03
N PRO A 124 18.80 15.05 5.35
CA PRO A 124 19.46 16.05 6.18
C PRO A 124 20.99 15.97 5.99
N SER A 125 21.66 17.10 5.87
CA SER A 125 23.11 17.26 5.81
C SER A 125 23.70 17.17 7.21
N ALA A 126 24.73 16.33 7.40
CA ALA A 126 25.44 16.23 8.66
C ALA A 126 26.11 17.54 9.11
N LEU A 127 26.39 18.45 8.17
CA LEU A 127 27.10 19.71 8.42
C LEU A 127 26.16 20.90 8.65
N LEU A 128 24.97 20.86 8.06
CA LEU A 128 24.09 22.03 7.96
C LEU A 128 22.76 21.83 8.70
N ASP A 129 22.32 20.59 8.86
CA ASP A 129 21.02 20.27 9.42
C ASP A 129 21.17 19.65 10.82
N GLU A 130 20.24 19.99 11.70
CA GLU A 130 20.12 19.38 13.01
C GLU A 130 19.78 17.87 12.90
N LYS A 131 19.97 17.14 14.01
CA LYS A 131 19.55 15.73 14.09
C LYS A 131 18.07 15.61 13.79
N THR A 132 17.78 15.13 12.59
CA THR A 132 16.44 15.11 12.02
C THR A 132 15.82 13.73 12.24
N PRO A 133 14.76 13.64 13.07
CA PRO A 133 14.05 12.40 13.28
C PRO A 133 13.03 12.13 12.18
N GLY A 134 12.79 10.84 11.90
CA GLY A 134 11.78 10.43 10.92
C GLY A 134 11.93 8.97 10.51
N VAL A 135 11.28 8.65 9.39
CA VAL A 135 11.18 7.30 8.83
C VAL A 135 11.82 7.26 7.45
N TYR A 136 12.51 6.17 7.18
CA TYR A 136 13.15 5.90 5.91
C TYR A 136 12.74 4.52 5.38
N VAL A 137 12.76 4.40 4.06
CA VAL A 137 12.52 3.16 3.34
C VAL A 137 13.80 2.74 2.64
N VAL A 138 14.03 1.43 2.59
CA VAL A 138 15.14 0.81 1.87
C VAL A 138 14.58 -0.25 0.94
N GLY A 139 14.85 -0.11 -0.35
CA GLY A 139 14.62 -1.14 -1.36
C GLY A 139 15.94 -1.63 -1.97
N ILE A 140 15.87 -2.68 -2.78
CA ILE A 140 17.03 -3.25 -3.45
C ILE A 140 16.86 -3.12 -4.96
N ARG A 141 17.92 -2.66 -5.64
CA ARG A 141 18.04 -2.79 -7.09
C ARG A 141 19.29 -3.56 -7.47
N THR A 142 19.32 -4.07 -8.69
CA THR A 142 20.46 -4.78 -9.25
C THR A 142 21.19 -3.86 -10.23
N ARG A 143 22.53 -3.77 -10.13
CA ARG A 143 23.33 -2.96 -11.05
C ARG A 143 23.13 -3.45 -12.48
N GLY A 144 22.84 -2.53 -13.40
CA GLY A 144 22.64 -2.83 -14.82
C GLY A 144 21.18 -3.15 -15.20
N HIS A 145 20.25 -3.18 -14.25
CA HIS A 145 18.82 -3.47 -14.52
C HIS A 145 17.94 -2.21 -14.52
N GLY A 146 18.48 -1.02 -14.78
CA GLY A 146 17.68 0.21 -14.90
C GLY A 146 16.86 0.61 -13.66
N GLY A 147 17.25 0.15 -12.46
CA GLY A 147 16.47 0.39 -11.22
C GLY A 147 15.67 -0.82 -10.76
N GLN A 148 15.50 -1.82 -11.62
CA GLN A 148 14.78 -3.05 -11.30
C GLN A 148 15.61 -3.98 -10.40
N PHE A 149 14.91 -4.92 -9.77
CA PHE A 149 15.45 -5.94 -8.91
C PHE A 149 15.95 -7.15 -9.72
N LEU A 150 15.48 -8.35 -9.41
CA LEU A 150 15.87 -9.60 -10.05
C LEU A 150 14.80 -10.05 -11.05
N ASN A 151 15.16 -10.91 -11.98
CA ASN A 151 14.19 -11.74 -12.70
C ASN A 151 13.98 -13.09 -11.99
N ILE A 152 12.99 -13.87 -12.44
CA ILE A 152 12.65 -15.15 -11.79
C ILE A 152 13.84 -16.12 -11.75
N ASN A 153 14.62 -16.22 -12.84
CA ASN A 153 15.78 -17.13 -12.87
C ASN A 153 16.83 -16.78 -11.80
N GLU A 154 17.05 -15.49 -11.57
CA GLU A 154 17.94 -15.00 -10.52
C GLU A 154 17.35 -15.16 -9.12
N LEU A 155 16.03 -15.01 -9.01
CA LEU A 155 15.31 -15.14 -7.75
C LEU A 155 15.31 -16.58 -7.25
N GLU A 156 15.17 -17.57 -8.13
CA GLU A 156 15.31 -19.00 -7.80
C GLU A 156 16.72 -19.33 -7.26
N VAL A 157 17.75 -18.68 -7.79
CA VAL A 157 19.13 -18.82 -7.29
C VAL A 157 19.26 -18.24 -5.89
N LEU A 158 18.66 -17.07 -5.63
CA LEU A 158 18.60 -16.47 -4.29
C LEU A 158 17.87 -17.40 -3.31
N ILE A 159 16.68 -17.88 -3.67
CA ILE A 159 15.85 -18.80 -2.85
C ILE A 159 16.63 -20.04 -2.47
N ARG A 160 17.29 -20.69 -3.43
CA ARG A 160 18.08 -21.90 -3.19
C ARG A 160 19.20 -21.65 -2.17
N ASP A 161 19.94 -20.55 -2.33
CA ASP A 161 21.06 -20.23 -1.44
C ASP A 161 20.57 -19.77 -0.06
N MET A 162 19.39 -19.14 0.05
CA MET A 162 18.74 -18.87 1.34
C MET A 162 18.31 -20.15 2.06
N LYS A 163 17.74 -21.13 1.34
CA LYS A 163 17.39 -22.45 1.91
C LYS A 163 18.63 -23.17 2.44
N LEU A 164 19.71 -23.19 1.66
CA LEU A 164 21.00 -23.74 2.09
C LEU A 164 21.59 -22.99 3.30
N TYR A 165 21.37 -21.67 3.42
CA TYR A 165 21.80 -20.91 4.58
C TYR A 165 21.04 -21.35 5.85
N VAL A 166 19.72 -21.54 5.75
CA VAL A 166 18.90 -22.07 6.87
C VAL A 166 19.35 -23.47 7.26
N GLU A 167 19.53 -24.38 6.29
CA GLU A 167 20.05 -25.73 6.55
C GLU A 167 21.45 -25.69 7.19
N GLY A 168 22.29 -24.74 6.78
CA GLY A 168 23.63 -24.55 7.32
C GLY A 168 23.60 -24.05 8.77
N TYR A 169 22.66 -23.17 9.11
CA TYR A 169 22.41 -22.78 10.50
C TYR A 169 21.92 -23.97 11.34
N GLU A 170 20.95 -24.74 10.84
CA GLU A 170 20.41 -25.90 11.56
C GLU A 170 21.48 -26.97 11.80
N ALA A 171 22.37 -27.19 10.82
CA ALA A 171 23.55 -28.05 10.98
C ALA A 171 24.52 -27.49 12.03
N TYR A 172 24.82 -26.20 11.99
CA TYR A 172 25.66 -25.54 12.98
C TYR A 172 25.11 -25.72 14.41
N ALA A 173 23.79 -25.51 14.59
CA ALA A 173 23.12 -25.65 15.88
C ALA A 173 23.08 -27.12 16.36
N ARG A 174 22.86 -28.09 15.46
CA ARG A 174 22.81 -29.53 15.79
C ARG A 174 24.15 -30.08 16.29
N HIS A 175 25.25 -29.54 15.78
CA HIS A 175 26.60 -30.01 16.08
C HIS A 175 27.37 -29.07 17.02
N ASP A 176 26.67 -28.13 17.67
CA ASP A 176 27.21 -27.13 18.61
C ASP A 176 28.46 -26.38 18.08
N GLY A 177 28.50 -26.09 16.78
CA GLY A 177 29.62 -25.37 16.19
C GLY A 177 29.94 -25.71 14.73
N TRP A 178 31.12 -25.28 14.30
CA TRP A 178 31.63 -25.45 12.93
C TRP A 178 32.32 -26.79 12.69
N ALA A 179 32.39 -27.68 13.70
CA ALA A 179 33.14 -28.92 13.63
C ALA A 179 32.49 -29.94 12.68
N SER A 180 33.17 -30.29 11.60
CA SER A 180 32.59 -31.05 10.47
C SER A 180 32.77 -32.58 10.54
N ALA A 181 33.39 -33.09 11.60
CA ALA A 181 33.76 -34.50 11.73
C ALA A 181 32.55 -35.44 11.74
N ASN A 182 31.44 -35.01 12.36
CA ASN A 182 30.21 -35.81 12.50
C ASN A 182 29.09 -35.36 11.54
N MET A 183 29.38 -34.41 10.65
CA MET A 183 28.40 -33.89 9.69
C MET A 183 28.29 -34.78 8.46
N THR A 184 27.07 -35.00 8.01
CA THR A 184 26.76 -35.56 6.70
C THR A 184 27.32 -34.69 5.58
N THR A 185 27.45 -35.26 4.37
CA THR A 185 27.89 -34.52 3.18
C THR A 185 26.98 -33.32 2.88
N ALA A 186 25.68 -33.45 3.09
CA ALA A 186 24.71 -32.36 2.88
C ALA A 186 24.89 -31.23 3.88
N GLU A 187 25.01 -31.53 5.18
CA GLU A 187 25.26 -30.54 6.23
C GLU A 187 26.58 -29.79 6.00
N ARG A 188 27.64 -30.50 5.62
CA ARG A 188 28.94 -29.88 5.30
C ARG A 188 28.81 -28.91 4.11
N LYS A 189 28.05 -29.27 3.08
CA LYS A 189 27.76 -28.39 1.94
C LYS A 189 27.01 -27.13 2.39
N ALA A 190 26.00 -27.27 3.24
CA ALA A 190 25.20 -26.17 3.75
C ALA A 190 26.04 -25.20 4.62
N ILE A 191 26.88 -25.72 5.52
CA ILE A 191 27.81 -24.90 6.32
C ILE A 191 28.85 -24.19 5.46
N ASN A 192 29.39 -24.86 4.44
CA ASN A 192 30.29 -24.21 3.49
C ASN A 192 29.57 -23.07 2.75
N MET A 193 28.29 -23.23 2.45
CA MET A 193 27.47 -22.17 1.86
C MET A 193 27.32 -20.96 2.79
N VAL A 194 27.07 -21.18 4.09
CA VAL A 194 27.02 -20.10 5.10
C VAL A 194 28.33 -19.29 5.09
N ASN A 195 29.48 -19.97 5.15
CA ASN A 195 30.79 -19.32 5.10
C ASN A 195 31.02 -18.54 3.80
N ALA A 196 30.61 -19.11 2.66
CA ALA A 196 30.74 -18.46 1.36
C ALA A 196 29.84 -17.22 1.20
N ILE A 197 28.66 -17.21 1.81
CA ILE A 197 27.77 -16.05 1.83
C ILE A 197 28.33 -14.96 2.73
N GLU A 198 28.75 -15.32 3.95
CA GLU A 198 29.22 -14.35 4.95
C GLU A 198 30.55 -13.69 4.61
N SER A 199 31.39 -14.33 3.78
CA SER A 199 32.60 -13.69 3.24
C SER A 199 32.29 -12.44 2.40
N HIS A 200 31.05 -12.29 1.92
CA HIS A 200 30.56 -11.12 1.16
C HIS A 200 29.84 -10.08 2.05
N SER A 201 29.90 -10.23 3.38
CA SER A 201 29.30 -9.28 4.33
C SER A 201 30.03 -7.94 4.42
N GLY A 202 31.28 -7.87 3.95
CA GLY A 202 32.15 -6.70 4.15
C GLY A 202 32.60 -6.52 5.60
N SER A 203 32.49 -7.57 6.42
CA SER A 203 32.92 -7.59 7.81
C SER A 203 33.69 -8.87 8.14
N SER A 204 34.64 -8.78 9.08
CA SER A 204 35.35 -9.95 9.58
C SER A 204 34.50 -10.67 10.63
N ARG A 205 34.28 -11.98 10.43
CA ARG A 205 33.68 -12.85 11.45
C ARG A 205 34.72 -13.24 12.49
N GLY A 206 34.37 -13.20 13.77
CA GLY A 206 35.22 -13.74 14.83
C GLY A 206 35.39 -15.26 14.71
N GLN A 207 36.53 -15.81 15.15
CA GLN A 207 36.85 -17.24 15.00
C GLN A 207 35.80 -18.18 15.62
N ASN A 208 35.12 -17.75 16.68
CA ASN A 208 34.10 -18.53 17.40
C ASN A 208 32.67 -18.01 17.20
N ALA A 209 32.46 -17.05 16.31
CA ALA A 209 31.11 -16.54 16.07
C ALA A 209 30.30 -17.54 15.22
N GLY A 210 29.03 -17.72 15.58
CA GLY A 210 28.07 -18.46 14.77
C GLY A 210 27.65 -17.72 13.50
N PRO A 211 26.68 -18.26 12.75
CA PRO A 211 26.12 -17.60 11.58
C PRO A 211 25.56 -16.21 11.93
N MET A 212 25.87 -15.21 11.10
CA MET A 212 25.60 -13.80 11.37
C MET A 212 24.12 -13.43 11.20
N PHE A 213 23.43 -14.05 10.23
CA PHE A 213 22.08 -13.66 9.85
C PHE A 213 21.00 -14.51 10.52
N ILE A 214 21.38 -15.63 11.14
CA ILE A 214 20.55 -16.45 12.03
C ILE A 214 21.42 -16.81 13.23
N GLU A 215 21.19 -16.14 14.35
CA GLU A 215 21.92 -16.37 15.61
C GLU A 215 21.14 -17.30 16.53
N LYS A 216 19.82 -17.37 16.38
CA LYS A 216 18.91 -18.14 17.23
C LYS A 216 17.86 -18.89 16.42
N ALA A 217 17.37 -20.00 16.97
CA ALA A 217 16.40 -20.86 16.29
C ALA A 217 15.08 -20.13 16.00
N GLU A 218 14.69 -19.19 16.88
CA GLU A 218 13.53 -18.30 16.71
C GLU A 218 13.61 -17.38 15.47
N GLU A 219 14.79 -17.20 14.87
CA GLU A 219 14.97 -16.41 13.64
C GLU A 219 14.78 -17.24 12.37
N VAL A 220 14.81 -18.58 12.46
CA VAL A 220 14.64 -19.48 11.31
C VAL A 220 13.27 -19.30 10.62
N PRO A 221 12.13 -19.28 11.33
CA PRO A 221 10.83 -19.10 10.69
C PRO A 221 10.71 -17.77 9.94
N ARG A 222 11.39 -16.72 10.40
CA ARG A 222 11.43 -15.40 9.74
C ARG A 222 12.14 -15.46 8.40
N ILE A 223 13.28 -16.15 8.32
CA ILE A 223 13.97 -16.36 7.04
C ILE A 223 13.15 -17.26 6.10
N ARG A 224 12.45 -18.27 6.65
CA ARG A 224 11.53 -19.11 5.86
C ARG A 224 10.34 -18.31 5.32
N ALA A 225 9.81 -17.35 6.06
CA ALA A 225 8.77 -16.44 5.56
C ALA A 225 9.28 -15.58 4.40
N LEU A 226 10.50 -15.04 4.51
CA LEU A 226 11.13 -14.31 3.40
C LEU A 226 11.40 -15.19 2.18
N ILE A 227 11.73 -16.47 2.37
CA ILE A 227 11.84 -17.43 1.26
C ILE A 227 10.49 -17.59 0.55
N LYS A 228 9.39 -17.77 1.30
CA LYS A 228 8.03 -17.85 0.73
C LYS A 228 7.65 -16.59 -0.06
N THR A 229 8.04 -15.43 0.45
CA THR A 229 7.93 -14.14 -0.25
C THR A 229 8.54 -14.19 -1.63
N PHE A 230 9.80 -14.61 -1.73
CA PHE A 230 10.48 -14.70 -3.02
C PHE A 230 9.90 -15.81 -3.91
N GLU A 231 9.47 -16.94 -3.33
CA GLU A 231 8.79 -18.00 -4.08
C GLU A 231 7.48 -17.52 -4.73
N GLY A 232 6.70 -16.70 -4.03
CA GLY A 232 5.47 -16.11 -4.57
C GLY A 232 5.71 -15.15 -5.74
N MET A 233 6.90 -14.55 -5.81
CA MET A 233 7.33 -13.70 -6.94
C MET A 233 7.83 -14.52 -8.15
N CYS A 234 8.08 -15.82 -8.00
CA CYS A 234 8.55 -16.72 -9.07
C CYS A 234 7.40 -17.33 -9.89
N ASP A 235 6.40 -16.53 -10.25
CA ASP A 235 5.24 -17.01 -11.00
C ASP A 235 5.54 -17.16 -12.50
N ARG A 236 5.79 -18.40 -12.93
CA ARG A 236 6.11 -18.74 -14.31
C ARG A 236 4.92 -18.59 -15.27
N SER A 237 3.68 -18.43 -14.80
CA SER A 237 2.58 -18.11 -15.71
C SER A 237 2.60 -16.65 -16.14
N LEU A 238 3.18 -15.75 -15.33
CA LEU A 238 3.37 -14.33 -15.67
C LEU A 238 4.60 -14.12 -16.56
N ASP A 239 5.68 -14.88 -16.32
CA ASP A 239 6.87 -14.89 -17.19
C ASP A 239 7.42 -16.32 -17.38
N PRO A 240 6.99 -17.00 -18.47
CA PRO A 240 7.49 -18.34 -18.79
C PRO A 240 9.00 -18.40 -19.03
N THR A 241 9.63 -17.29 -19.43
CA THR A 241 11.07 -17.22 -19.71
C THR A 241 11.90 -17.00 -18.44
N GLY A 242 11.29 -16.38 -17.43
CA GLY A 242 11.92 -15.90 -16.20
C GLY A 242 13.02 -14.87 -16.41
N ARG A 243 12.94 -14.09 -17.49
CA ARG A 243 13.95 -13.09 -17.89
C ARG A 243 13.46 -11.66 -17.70
N VAL A 244 12.18 -11.44 -17.43
CA VAL A 244 11.66 -10.11 -17.13
C VAL A 244 12.17 -9.68 -15.76
N ASN A 245 12.85 -8.54 -15.71
CA ASN A 245 13.32 -7.97 -14.47
C ASN A 245 12.16 -7.33 -13.71
N ILE A 246 12.10 -7.60 -12.41
CA ILE A 246 10.98 -7.19 -11.56
C ILE A 246 11.21 -5.76 -11.04
N SER A 247 10.24 -4.87 -11.20
CA SER A 247 10.28 -3.49 -10.69
C SER A 247 10.03 -3.41 -9.18
N GLN A 248 9.39 -4.44 -8.61
CA GLN A 248 9.14 -4.57 -7.18
C GLN A 248 10.32 -5.19 -6.42
N SER A 249 10.54 -4.77 -5.18
CA SER A 249 11.44 -5.45 -4.24
C SER A 249 10.85 -5.41 -2.83
N PRO A 250 11.04 -6.45 -2.00
CA PRO A 250 10.71 -6.36 -0.58
C PRO A 250 11.35 -5.11 0.04
N LEU A 251 10.59 -4.42 0.90
CA LEU A 251 11.04 -3.19 1.51
C LEU A 251 11.46 -3.43 2.96
N TYR A 252 12.44 -2.65 3.41
CA TYR A 252 12.72 -2.46 4.83
C TYR A 252 12.32 -1.04 5.22
N VAL A 253 11.53 -0.92 6.27
CA VAL A 253 11.16 0.37 6.87
C VAL A 253 11.87 0.50 8.19
N GLY A 254 12.48 1.66 8.44
CA GLY A 254 13.08 1.94 9.73
C GLY A 254 12.85 3.38 10.16
N CYS A 255 12.85 3.61 11.46
CA CYS A 255 12.88 4.94 12.04
C CYS A 255 14.26 5.31 12.57
N SER A 256 14.54 6.61 12.65
CA SER A 256 15.74 7.13 13.29
C SER A 256 15.47 8.48 13.93
N LYS A 257 16.28 8.79 14.94
CA LYS A 257 16.37 10.12 15.55
C LYS A 257 17.34 11.03 14.82
N ASP A 258 18.17 10.42 13.99
CA ASP A 258 19.19 11.05 13.16
C ASP A 258 19.21 10.29 11.83
N LEU A 259 18.38 10.76 10.90
CA LEU A 259 18.21 10.15 9.59
C LEU A 259 19.51 10.18 8.77
N ASN A 260 20.31 11.25 8.85
CA ASN A 260 21.58 11.35 8.14
C ASN A 260 22.51 10.20 8.55
N LYS A 261 22.76 10.06 9.86
CA LYS A 261 23.66 9.04 10.38
C LYS A 261 23.15 7.64 10.04
N ARG A 262 21.85 7.39 10.22
CA ARG A 262 21.28 6.05 10.01
C ARG A 262 21.26 5.65 8.55
N MET A 263 20.83 6.53 7.65
CA MET A 263 20.78 6.24 6.21
C MET A 263 22.18 6.14 5.59
N GLY A 264 23.17 6.84 6.16
CA GLY A 264 24.57 6.71 5.78
C GLY A 264 25.12 5.28 5.90
N VAL A 265 24.58 4.47 6.82
CA VAL A 265 24.98 3.06 6.99
C VAL A 265 24.74 2.23 5.73
N TYR A 266 23.65 2.50 5.01
CA TYR A 266 23.26 1.72 3.82
C TYR A 266 24.10 2.03 2.59
N LYS A 267 24.93 3.09 2.62
CA LYS A 267 25.93 3.38 1.59
C LYS A 267 27.20 2.57 1.77
N ASN A 268 27.42 1.98 2.95
CA ASN A 268 28.60 1.18 3.22
C ASN A 268 28.45 -0.23 2.62
N SER A 269 29.58 -0.82 2.21
CA SER A 269 29.60 -2.22 1.79
C SER A 269 29.34 -3.19 2.94
N ASN A 270 29.59 -2.79 4.19
CA ASN A 270 29.39 -3.62 5.37
C ASN A 270 27.90 -3.75 5.76
N VAL A 271 27.38 -4.98 5.80
CA VAL A 271 25.97 -5.27 6.13
C VAL A 271 25.70 -5.60 7.60
N LYS A 272 26.72 -5.61 8.46
CA LYS A 272 26.56 -5.97 9.88
C LYS A 272 25.61 -5.04 10.65
N SER A 273 25.54 -3.78 10.21
CA SER A 273 24.74 -2.73 10.87
C SER A 273 23.37 -2.52 10.23
N ILE A 274 22.95 -3.37 9.27
CA ILE A 274 21.62 -3.33 8.67
C ILE A 274 20.78 -4.52 9.15
N ASN A 275 19.49 -4.54 8.79
CA ASN A 275 18.57 -5.62 9.14
C ASN A 275 19.09 -6.98 8.62
N LYS A 276 19.02 -8.04 9.45
CA LYS A 276 19.60 -9.36 9.15
C LYS A 276 19.02 -10.01 7.86
N PRO A 277 17.69 -10.15 7.67
CA PRO A 277 17.13 -10.64 6.41
C PRO A 277 17.57 -9.86 5.17
N LEU A 278 17.61 -8.52 5.26
CA LEU A 278 18.13 -7.66 4.18
C LEU A 278 19.62 -7.91 3.92
N GLY A 279 20.43 -7.99 4.98
CA GLY A 279 21.87 -8.28 4.90
C GLY A 279 22.17 -9.64 4.27
N LEU A 280 21.43 -10.68 4.65
CA LEU A 280 21.53 -12.01 4.06
C LEU A 280 21.27 -11.97 2.55
N THR A 281 20.18 -11.31 2.15
CA THR A 281 19.80 -11.13 0.74
C THR A 281 20.93 -10.45 -0.05
N VAL A 282 21.45 -9.34 0.47
CA VAL A 282 22.57 -8.60 -0.14
C VAL A 282 23.83 -9.47 -0.28
N CYS A 283 24.18 -10.25 0.75
CA CYS A 283 25.35 -11.14 0.71
C CYS A 283 25.22 -12.24 -0.34
N ILE A 284 24.05 -12.86 -0.47
CA ILE A 284 23.82 -13.89 -1.50
C ILE A 284 23.93 -13.28 -2.90
N LEU A 285 23.35 -12.10 -3.13
CA LEU A 285 23.44 -11.42 -4.42
C LEU A 285 24.88 -11.02 -4.77
N ARG A 286 25.67 -10.59 -3.78
CA ARG A 286 27.10 -10.32 -3.97
C ARG A 286 27.89 -11.58 -4.33
N LYS A 287 27.62 -12.69 -3.66
CA LYS A 287 28.23 -14.00 -3.98
C LYS A 287 27.98 -14.43 -5.43
N HIS A 288 26.82 -14.08 -5.99
CA HIS A 288 26.47 -14.35 -7.39
C HIS A 288 26.85 -13.22 -8.36
N ASN A 289 27.68 -12.26 -7.93
CA ASN A 289 28.14 -11.13 -8.73
C ASN A 289 27.01 -10.28 -9.33
N LYS A 290 25.85 -10.21 -8.67
CA LYS A 290 24.70 -9.41 -9.12
C LYS A 290 24.81 -7.93 -8.78
N GLY A 291 25.79 -7.50 -8.00
CA GLY A 291 26.02 -6.09 -7.66
C GLY A 291 24.78 -5.40 -7.07
N PRO A 292 24.21 -5.90 -5.94
CA PRO A 292 23.04 -5.30 -5.33
C PRO A 292 23.36 -3.90 -4.79
N GLU A 293 22.43 -2.97 -4.98
CA GLU A 293 22.52 -1.60 -4.47
C GLU A 293 21.28 -1.26 -3.63
N LEU A 294 21.53 -0.74 -2.42
CA LEU A 294 20.48 -0.37 -1.48
C LEU A 294 20.04 1.07 -1.77
N VAL A 295 18.81 1.22 -2.24
CA VAL A 295 18.20 2.53 -2.49
C VAL A 295 17.50 2.95 -1.20
N THR A 296 17.91 4.09 -0.63
CA THR A 296 17.37 4.61 0.62
C THR A 296 16.76 5.99 0.42
N GLY A 297 15.62 6.26 1.05
CA GLY A 297 15.03 7.60 1.05
C GLY A 297 14.29 7.92 2.34
N CYS A 298 14.31 9.19 2.72
CA CYS A 298 13.52 9.73 3.82
C CYS A 298 12.10 9.93 3.31
N VAL A 299 11.13 9.23 3.89
CA VAL A 299 9.74 9.26 3.40
C VAL A 299 8.82 10.03 4.33
N LEU A 300 9.22 10.17 5.61
CA LEU A 300 8.46 10.91 6.60
C LEU A 300 9.40 11.61 7.58
N ARG A 301 9.12 12.87 7.89
CA ARG A 301 9.75 13.62 8.98
C ARG A 301 8.70 13.92 10.04
N ILE A 302 8.95 13.53 11.29
CA ILE A 302 7.97 13.74 12.37
C ILE A 302 7.92 15.20 12.80
N LEU A 303 6.76 15.64 13.28
CA LEU A 303 6.51 17.00 13.77
C LEU A 303 6.51 17.06 15.31
N ARG A 304 6.13 15.96 15.97
CA ARG A 304 6.07 15.80 17.43
C ARG A 304 6.81 14.55 17.90
N LYS A 305 7.22 14.52 19.18
CA LYS A 305 8.11 13.46 19.71
C LYS A 305 7.48 12.08 19.70
N GLU A 306 6.22 12.03 20.13
CA GLU A 306 5.37 10.85 20.23
C GLU A 306 5.01 10.22 18.89
N GLN A 307 5.30 10.91 17.78
CA GLN A 307 4.97 10.42 16.45
C GLN A 307 5.95 9.40 15.91
N LEU A 308 7.19 9.32 16.40
CA LEU A 308 8.20 8.44 15.80
C LEU A 308 7.76 6.97 15.74
N PRO A 309 7.21 6.37 16.81
CA PRO A 309 6.65 5.03 16.75
C PRO A 309 5.54 4.88 15.71
N LYS A 310 4.54 5.76 15.79
CA LYS A 310 3.35 5.72 14.94
C LYS A 310 3.70 5.91 13.46
N ALA A 311 4.68 6.76 13.18
CA ALA A 311 5.21 6.97 11.85
C ALA A 311 5.84 5.70 11.28
N GLU A 312 6.66 5.00 12.07
CA GLU A 312 7.25 3.74 11.63
C GLU A 312 6.18 2.68 11.39
N GLN A 313 5.21 2.58 12.29
CA GLN A 313 4.07 1.66 12.19
C GLN A 313 3.23 1.93 10.93
N LEU A 314 2.90 3.19 10.67
CA LEU A 314 2.15 3.61 9.48
C LEU A 314 2.90 3.19 8.20
N VAL A 315 4.15 3.62 8.05
CA VAL A 315 4.94 3.36 6.82
C VAL A 315 5.20 1.86 6.66
N CYS A 316 5.49 1.15 7.74
CA CYS A 316 5.70 -0.30 7.71
C CYS A 316 4.45 -1.05 7.26
N THR A 317 3.28 -0.63 7.74
CA THR A 317 2.00 -1.25 7.39
C THR A 317 1.66 -1.04 5.93
N ILE A 318 1.70 0.21 5.44
CA ILE A 318 1.38 0.48 4.03
C ILE A 318 2.40 -0.12 3.05
N ALA A 319 3.64 -0.35 3.51
CA ALA A 319 4.67 -1.02 2.73
C ALA A 319 4.59 -2.55 2.74
N GLY A 320 3.70 -3.13 3.57
CA GLY A 320 3.69 -4.57 3.86
C GLY A 320 5.03 -5.08 4.36
N SER A 321 5.80 -4.25 5.08
CA SER A 321 7.25 -4.48 5.22
C SER A 321 7.62 -5.50 6.30
N LEU A 322 6.65 -6.01 7.09
CA LEU A 322 6.88 -7.07 8.06
C LEU A 322 7.29 -8.37 7.37
N ILE A 323 8.14 -9.16 8.02
CA ILE A 323 8.73 -10.38 7.45
C ILE A 323 7.69 -11.47 7.13
N TYR A 324 6.58 -11.49 7.87
CA TYR A 324 5.44 -12.40 7.65
C TYR A 324 4.35 -11.81 6.75
N GLN A 325 4.54 -10.56 6.30
CA GLN A 325 3.90 -10.04 5.11
C GLN A 325 4.90 -10.24 3.97
N HIS A 326 5.58 -9.19 3.54
CA HIS A 326 6.25 -9.13 2.23
C HIS A 326 7.62 -8.42 2.27
N GLY A 327 8.07 -7.97 3.44
CA GLY A 327 9.27 -7.17 3.57
C GLY A 327 10.36 -7.78 4.46
N PHE A 328 11.24 -6.91 4.94
CA PHE A 328 12.43 -7.31 5.71
C PHE A 328 12.31 -7.05 7.22
N ASN A 329 11.26 -6.39 7.72
CA ASN A 329 11.10 -6.08 9.14
C ASN A 329 10.84 -7.36 9.96
N ALA A 330 11.89 -7.85 10.61
CA ALA A 330 11.89 -9.09 11.41
C ALA A 330 11.36 -8.93 12.84
N VAL A 331 10.91 -7.74 13.22
CA VAL A 331 10.37 -7.38 14.54
C VAL A 331 9.23 -6.39 14.35
N GLU A 332 8.34 -6.29 15.34
CA GLU A 332 7.31 -5.26 15.39
C GLU A 332 7.93 -3.86 15.31
N THR A 333 7.25 -2.95 14.62
CA THR A 333 7.64 -1.55 14.50
C THR A 333 7.09 -0.71 15.64
N GLY A 334 7.68 0.47 15.85
CA GLY A 334 7.31 1.37 16.92
C GLY A 334 8.12 1.20 18.21
N GLY A 335 9.19 0.39 18.21
CA GLY A 335 10.03 0.16 19.38
C GLY A 335 10.82 1.39 19.87
N ALA A 336 10.87 2.47 19.09
CA ALA A 336 11.57 3.71 19.46
C ALA A 336 10.73 4.58 20.42
N GLY A 337 10.76 4.29 21.72
CA GLY A 337 9.97 5.02 22.73
C GLY A 337 10.14 6.56 22.70
N PRO A 338 9.12 7.33 23.13
CA PRO A 338 9.06 8.80 22.96
C PRO A 338 10.13 9.57 23.76
N GLN A 339 10.64 9.01 24.85
CA GLN A 339 11.64 9.63 25.73
C GLN A 339 13.03 9.76 25.10
N SER A 340 13.18 9.33 23.85
CA SER A 340 14.48 8.96 23.33
C SER A 340 15.00 9.93 22.25
N LEU A 341 14.23 10.96 21.89
CA LEU A 341 14.62 11.98 20.90
C LEU A 341 15.61 13.02 21.48
N PRO A 342 16.69 13.35 20.75
CA PRO A 342 17.82 14.08 21.32
C PRO A 342 17.57 15.59 21.55
N THR A 343 16.79 16.28 20.70
CA THR A 343 16.58 17.75 20.83
C THR A 343 15.29 18.24 20.15
N ASP A 344 14.71 19.34 20.65
CA ASP A 344 13.56 20.03 20.01
C ASP A 344 13.95 20.77 18.72
N ALA A 345 15.24 21.05 18.52
CA ALA A 345 15.75 21.78 17.36
C ALA A 345 15.50 21.01 16.05
N GLY A 346 15.75 19.69 16.04
CA GLY A 346 15.47 18.84 14.88
C GLY A 346 13.98 18.80 14.51
N LEU A 347 13.08 18.86 15.50
CA LEU A 347 11.64 18.94 15.26
C LEU A 347 11.22 20.28 14.66
N LYS A 348 11.79 21.39 15.16
CA LYS A 348 11.54 22.72 14.58
C LYS A 348 11.98 22.79 13.12
N GLU A 349 13.13 22.20 12.79
CA GLU A 349 13.60 22.14 11.39
C GLU A 349 12.72 21.23 10.54
N ASN A 350 12.23 20.10 11.07
CA ASN A 350 11.24 19.28 10.39
C ASN A 350 9.95 20.05 10.09
N ILE A 351 9.39 20.76 11.07
CA ILE A 351 8.19 21.59 10.90
C ILE A 351 8.43 22.62 9.80
N LYS A 352 9.54 23.36 9.88
CA LYS A 352 9.92 24.37 8.87
C LYS A 352 10.05 23.74 7.48
N TYR A 353 10.71 22.60 7.37
CA TYR A 353 10.90 21.90 6.09
C TYR A 353 9.57 21.42 5.50
N ILE A 354 8.74 20.74 6.29
CA ILE A 354 7.46 20.19 5.81
C ILE A 354 6.47 21.31 5.48
N VAL A 355 6.25 22.24 6.40
CA VAL A 355 5.24 23.31 6.27
C VAL A 355 5.66 24.38 5.29
N CYS A 356 6.93 24.84 5.33
CA CYS A 356 7.38 25.95 4.50
C CYS A 356 8.15 25.50 3.24
N GLY A 357 8.78 24.33 3.27
CA GLY A 357 9.73 23.90 2.24
C GLY A 357 9.18 22.97 1.14
N THR A 358 8.10 22.22 1.40
CA THR A 358 7.63 21.19 0.45
C THR A 358 6.20 21.39 -0.07
N GLN A 359 5.35 22.13 0.64
CA GLN A 359 3.90 22.24 0.38
C GLN A 359 3.10 20.92 0.40
N VAL A 360 3.76 19.77 0.55
CA VAL A 360 3.15 18.43 0.51
C VAL A 360 1.98 18.32 1.49
N LEU A 361 2.20 18.69 2.76
CA LEU A 361 1.17 18.62 3.78
C LEU A 361 -0.05 19.49 3.43
N ILE A 362 0.18 20.72 2.98
CA ILE A 362 -0.89 21.67 2.65
C ILE A 362 -1.68 21.20 1.43
N ASN A 363 -0.99 20.72 0.40
CA ASN A 363 -1.63 20.21 -0.82
C ASN A 363 -2.45 18.96 -0.52
N ASN A 364 -1.87 17.98 0.18
CA ASN A 364 -2.58 16.75 0.54
C ASN A 364 -3.83 17.04 1.39
N LEU A 365 -3.75 17.98 2.34
CA LEU A 365 -4.91 18.37 3.14
C LEU A 365 -5.98 19.05 2.29
N LYS A 366 -5.61 19.92 1.34
CA LYS A 366 -6.57 20.56 0.42
C LYS A 366 -7.29 19.53 -0.46
N GLU A 367 -6.54 18.61 -1.08
CA GLU A 367 -7.13 17.56 -1.91
C GLU A 367 -8.09 16.69 -1.09
N SER A 368 -7.69 16.32 0.14
CA SER A 368 -8.50 15.48 1.02
C SER A 368 -9.75 16.19 1.55
N LEU A 369 -9.67 17.49 1.81
CA LEU A 369 -10.86 18.30 2.14
C LEU A 369 -11.80 18.43 0.93
N GLY A 370 -11.25 18.60 -0.27
CA GLY A 370 -12.02 18.64 -1.51
C GLY A 370 -12.78 17.32 -1.74
N GLU A 371 -12.10 16.19 -1.57
CA GLU A 371 -12.73 14.86 -1.67
C GLU A 371 -13.80 14.65 -0.59
N ALA A 372 -13.53 15.03 0.65
CA ALA A 372 -14.50 14.93 1.74
C ALA A 372 -15.77 15.76 1.44
N ASP A 373 -15.62 16.96 0.90
CA ASP A 373 -16.76 17.82 0.51
C ASP A 373 -17.55 17.21 -0.66
N LEU A 374 -16.87 16.63 -1.65
CA LEU A 374 -17.52 15.90 -2.75
C LEU A 374 -18.33 14.71 -2.22
N ARG A 375 -17.75 13.89 -1.34
CA ARG A 375 -18.42 12.73 -0.73
C ARG A 375 -19.62 13.16 0.11
N LYS A 376 -19.52 14.25 0.85
CA LYS A 376 -20.64 14.83 1.61
C LYS A 376 -21.78 15.29 0.71
N ARG A 377 -21.47 15.94 -0.42
CA ARG A 377 -22.48 16.36 -1.41
C ARG A 377 -23.16 15.15 -2.04
N PHE A 378 -22.39 14.13 -2.40
CA PHE A 378 -22.90 12.87 -2.93
C PHE A 378 -23.91 12.20 -1.98
N LEU A 379 -23.52 12.02 -0.71
CA LEU A 379 -24.42 11.42 0.30
C LEU A 379 -25.71 12.22 0.47
N ARG A 380 -25.63 13.55 0.47
CA ARG A 380 -26.81 14.41 0.53
C ARG A 380 -27.74 14.22 -0.68
N HIS A 381 -27.19 14.09 -1.89
CA HIS A 381 -27.99 13.84 -3.09
C HIS A 381 -28.62 12.44 -3.07
N LEU A 382 -27.92 11.44 -2.53
CA LEU A 382 -28.44 10.08 -2.35
C LEU A 382 -29.62 10.06 -1.36
N ASP A 383 -29.48 10.77 -0.24
CA ASP A 383 -30.56 10.89 0.76
C ASP A 383 -31.79 11.60 0.17
N GLN A 384 -31.58 12.66 -0.61
CA GLN A 384 -32.66 13.36 -1.32
C GLN A 384 -33.38 12.43 -2.31
N ALA A 385 -32.63 11.69 -3.12
CA ALA A 385 -33.21 10.74 -4.07
C ALA A 385 -34.02 9.65 -3.34
N SER A 386 -33.50 9.14 -2.23
CA SER A 386 -34.17 8.13 -1.41
C SER A 386 -35.47 8.67 -0.81
N GLY A 387 -35.47 9.90 -0.30
CA GLY A 387 -36.67 10.57 0.22
C GLY A 387 -37.76 10.77 -0.85
N GLU A 388 -37.38 11.21 -2.05
CA GLU A 388 -38.32 11.37 -3.16
C GLU A 388 -38.93 10.03 -3.62
N ILE A 389 -38.16 8.93 -3.59
CA ILE A 389 -38.69 7.58 -3.88
C ILE A 389 -39.76 7.19 -2.86
N VAL A 390 -39.55 7.45 -1.57
CA VAL A 390 -40.54 7.17 -0.52
C VAL A 390 -41.81 7.99 -0.75
N ARG A 391 -41.67 9.29 -1.02
CA ARG A 391 -42.80 10.18 -1.32
C ARG A 391 -43.60 9.72 -2.54
N LEU A 392 -42.92 9.33 -3.62
CA LEU A 392 -43.57 8.80 -4.83
C LEU A 392 -44.37 7.52 -4.54
N LYS A 393 -43.85 6.63 -3.68
CA LYS A 393 -44.57 5.43 -3.24
C LYS A 393 -45.85 5.78 -2.47
N GLU A 394 -45.80 6.78 -1.59
CA GLU A 394 -46.98 7.25 -0.85
C GLU A 394 -48.03 7.84 -1.78
N VAL A 395 -47.63 8.69 -2.73
CA VAL A 395 -48.54 9.26 -3.74
C VAL A 395 -49.20 8.15 -4.56
N LEU A 396 -48.44 7.15 -5.02
CA LEU A 396 -48.98 6.01 -5.74
C LEU A 396 -49.99 5.22 -4.92
N LYS A 397 -49.72 5.03 -3.63
CA LYS A 397 -50.64 4.34 -2.72
C LYS A 397 -51.94 5.13 -2.56
N CYS A 398 -51.86 6.44 -2.35
CA CYS A 398 -53.05 7.30 -2.28
C CYS A 398 -53.87 7.23 -3.58
N CYS A 399 -53.23 7.31 -4.74
CA CYS A 399 -53.92 7.15 -6.02
C CYS A 399 -54.59 5.78 -6.16
N GLN A 400 -53.94 4.71 -5.69
CA GLN A 400 -54.51 3.37 -5.70
C GLN A 400 -55.74 3.27 -4.78
N ASP A 401 -55.66 3.83 -3.58
CA ASP A 401 -56.76 3.83 -2.61
C ASP A 401 -57.95 4.67 -3.12
N GLU A 402 -57.70 5.81 -3.77
CA GLU A 402 -58.74 6.63 -4.41
C GLU A 402 -59.45 5.86 -5.53
N VAL A 403 -58.70 5.14 -6.39
CA VAL A 403 -59.28 4.29 -7.45
C VAL A 403 -60.18 3.21 -6.88
N GLN A 404 -59.78 2.57 -5.77
CA GLN A 404 -60.56 1.50 -5.15
C GLN A 404 -61.86 1.99 -4.48
N ASN A 405 -61.93 3.27 -4.11
CA ASN A 405 -63.06 3.87 -3.41
C ASN A 405 -64.04 4.64 -4.33
N LEU A 406 -63.87 4.58 -5.66
CA LEU A 406 -64.80 5.22 -6.60
C LEU A 406 -66.20 4.57 -6.53
N PRO A 407 -67.28 5.35 -6.39
CA PRO A 407 -68.64 4.81 -6.28
C PRO A 407 -69.07 4.16 -7.59
N SER A 408 -69.69 2.99 -7.57
CA SER A 408 -70.18 2.35 -8.79
C SER A 408 -71.45 3.03 -9.32
N GLY A 409 -71.38 3.78 -10.43
CA GLY A 409 -72.58 4.21 -11.17
C GLY A 409 -72.61 5.55 -11.93
N GLU A 410 -71.60 6.43 -11.84
CA GLU A 410 -71.55 7.66 -12.67
C GLU A 410 -70.64 7.51 -13.90
N ASP A 411 -70.77 8.42 -14.87
CA ASP A 411 -69.97 8.43 -16.10
C ASP A 411 -68.50 8.79 -15.77
N PHE A 412 -67.73 7.76 -15.41
CA PHE A 412 -66.36 7.86 -14.93
C PHE A 412 -65.32 8.06 -16.03
N ASP A 413 -65.69 8.13 -17.30
CA ASP A 413 -64.72 8.11 -18.40
C ASP A 413 -63.70 9.26 -18.29
N GLN A 414 -64.13 10.44 -17.86
CA GLN A 414 -63.23 11.58 -17.67
C GLN A 414 -62.33 11.45 -16.42
N ILE A 415 -62.86 10.90 -15.32
CA ILE A 415 -62.11 10.70 -14.07
C ILE A 415 -61.12 9.53 -14.22
N LEU A 416 -61.53 8.42 -14.83
CA LEU A 416 -60.67 7.28 -15.17
C LEU A 416 -59.60 7.67 -16.20
N SER A 417 -59.90 8.57 -17.14
CA SER A 417 -58.90 9.11 -18.07
C SER A 417 -57.86 9.97 -17.34
N ASN A 418 -58.29 10.86 -16.44
CA ASN A 418 -57.37 11.69 -15.66
C ASN A 418 -56.50 10.85 -14.70
N ILE A 419 -57.11 9.89 -14.01
CA ILE A 419 -56.38 8.96 -13.14
C ILE A 419 -55.45 8.07 -13.97
N SER A 420 -55.87 7.58 -15.13
CA SER A 420 -54.98 6.83 -16.04
C SER A 420 -53.82 7.68 -16.54
N ALA A 421 -54.03 8.96 -16.82
CA ALA A 421 -52.96 9.87 -17.23
C ALA A 421 -51.97 10.13 -16.08
N ILE A 422 -52.47 10.29 -14.84
CA ILE A 422 -51.63 10.43 -13.65
C ILE A 422 -50.88 9.12 -13.37
N VAL A 423 -51.56 7.98 -13.38
CA VAL A 423 -50.95 6.66 -13.19
C VAL A 423 -49.94 6.36 -14.29
N GLN A 424 -50.20 6.71 -15.55
CA GLN A 424 -49.22 6.56 -16.63
C GLN A 424 -48.05 7.52 -16.48
N SER A 425 -48.27 8.77 -16.06
CA SER A 425 -47.21 9.74 -15.82
C SER A 425 -46.32 9.28 -14.67
N VAL A 426 -46.92 8.85 -13.56
CA VAL A 426 -46.19 8.34 -12.40
C VAL A 426 -45.54 7.00 -12.70
N ARG A 427 -46.16 6.09 -13.47
CA ARG A 427 -45.51 4.86 -13.94
C ARG A 427 -44.38 5.15 -14.92
N ARG A 428 -44.50 6.14 -15.81
CA ARG A 428 -43.40 6.57 -16.68
C ARG A 428 -42.27 7.12 -15.84
N ASN A 429 -42.55 8.04 -14.92
CA ASN A 429 -41.52 8.62 -14.07
C ASN A 429 -40.88 7.55 -13.16
N LEU A 430 -41.67 6.62 -12.62
CA LEU A 430 -41.17 5.53 -11.79
C LEU A 430 -40.39 4.50 -12.61
N ASN A 431 -40.79 4.20 -13.84
CA ASN A 431 -39.99 3.41 -14.77
C ASN A 431 -38.73 4.16 -15.16
N ASP A 432 -38.77 5.44 -15.54
CA ASP A 432 -37.58 6.22 -15.86
C ASP A 432 -36.60 6.27 -14.68
N LYS A 433 -37.11 6.39 -13.45
CA LYS A 433 -36.29 6.35 -12.23
C LYS A 433 -35.81 4.96 -11.87
N ARG A 434 -36.60 3.92 -12.16
CA ARG A 434 -36.24 2.52 -11.93
C ARG A 434 -35.25 2.05 -12.99
N ASP A 435 -35.43 2.39 -14.25
CA ASP A 435 -34.51 2.21 -15.36
C ASP A 435 -33.24 3.03 -15.10
N ALA A 436 -33.33 4.24 -14.54
CA ALA A 436 -32.16 4.96 -14.08
C ALA A 436 -31.47 4.23 -12.92
N LEU A 437 -32.21 3.72 -11.92
CA LEU A 437 -31.64 2.99 -10.79
C LEU A 437 -31.03 1.65 -11.21
N GLU A 438 -31.72 0.88 -12.05
CA GLU A 438 -31.26 -0.37 -12.65
C GLU A 438 -30.09 -0.09 -13.59
N PHE A 439 -30.11 1.00 -14.35
CA PHE A 439 -28.94 1.45 -15.11
C PHE A 439 -27.79 1.80 -14.18
N TRP A 440 -28.00 2.53 -13.08
CA TRP A 440 -26.94 2.86 -12.12
C TRP A 440 -26.46 1.62 -11.35
N GLN A 441 -27.33 0.66 -11.05
CA GLN A 441 -27.01 -0.61 -10.40
C GLN A 441 -26.29 -1.55 -11.34
N LEU A 442 -26.74 -1.65 -12.59
CA LEU A 442 -26.08 -2.38 -13.66
C LEU A 442 -24.76 -1.69 -14.02
N MET A 443 -24.67 -0.37 -13.94
CA MET A 443 -23.40 0.34 -14.10
C MET A 443 -22.46 0.08 -12.94
N LEU A 444 -22.96 -0.05 -11.70
CA LEU A 444 -22.20 -0.49 -10.54
C LEU A 444 -21.81 -1.97 -10.65
N GLU A 445 -22.69 -2.85 -11.11
CA GLU A 445 -22.45 -4.28 -11.28
C GLU A 445 -21.53 -4.56 -12.47
N ILE A 446 -21.72 -3.90 -13.60
CA ILE A 446 -20.81 -3.97 -14.73
C ILE A 446 -19.50 -3.25 -14.39
N GLN A 447 -19.50 -2.16 -13.62
CA GLN A 447 -18.25 -1.65 -13.05
C GLN A 447 -17.59 -2.74 -12.21
N ASN A 448 -18.30 -3.38 -11.29
CA ASN A 448 -17.75 -4.43 -10.44
C ASN A 448 -17.26 -5.63 -11.25
N ILE A 449 -18.01 -6.10 -12.26
CA ILE A 449 -17.66 -7.23 -13.12
C ILE A 449 -16.52 -6.88 -14.07
N ILE A 450 -16.51 -5.69 -14.70
CA ILE A 450 -15.41 -5.26 -15.58
C ILE A 450 -14.16 -4.93 -14.75
N VAL A 451 -14.31 -4.44 -13.52
CA VAL A 451 -13.23 -4.34 -12.52
C VAL A 451 -12.73 -5.72 -12.12
N ASP A 452 -13.62 -6.69 -11.92
CA ASP A 452 -13.26 -8.05 -11.52
C ASP A 452 -12.65 -8.86 -12.67
N GLU A 453 -13.05 -8.62 -13.93
CA GLU A 453 -12.63 -9.40 -15.11
C GLU A 453 -11.55 -8.75 -15.97
N THR A 454 -11.58 -7.43 -16.15
CA THR A 454 -10.66 -6.71 -17.05
C THR A 454 -9.79 -5.70 -16.32
N GLY A 455 -10.08 -5.52 -15.04
CA GLY A 455 -9.44 -4.52 -14.24
C GLY A 455 -9.69 -3.12 -14.76
N VAL A 456 -10.79 -2.69 -15.39
CA VAL A 456 -10.98 -1.29 -15.87
C VAL A 456 -12.39 -0.78 -15.54
N GLY A 457 -12.59 0.51 -15.27
CA GLY A 457 -13.93 1.09 -15.07
C GLY A 457 -14.60 1.52 -16.39
N LEU A 458 -15.92 1.36 -16.52
CA LEU A 458 -16.68 1.81 -17.69
C LEU A 458 -16.73 3.34 -17.83
N HIS A 459 -16.43 3.85 -19.03
CA HIS A 459 -16.70 5.24 -19.41
C HIS A 459 -18.17 5.41 -19.79
N LEU A 460 -18.84 6.38 -19.16
CA LEU A 460 -20.15 6.86 -19.62
C LEU A 460 -20.05 8.30 -20.12
N VAL A 461 -20.42 8.46 -21.39
CA VAL A 461 -20.67 9.66 -22.19
C VAL A 461 -19.51 10.10 -23.09
N ASP A 462 -19.66 9.76 -24.37
CA ASP A 462 -18.97 10.34 -25.52
C ASP A 462 -19.90 11.40 -26.12
N HIS A 463 -19.51 12.68 -26.09
CA HIS A 463 -20.21 13.75 -26.80
C HIS A 463 -19.53 13.98 -28.16
N GLY A 464 -19.81 13.08 -29.09
CA GLY A 464 -19.61 13.31 -30.51
C GLY A 464 -20.96 13.55 -31.17
N MET A 465 -21.28 14.81 -31.48
CA MET A 465 -22.03 15.30 -32.67
C MET A 465 -22.63 16.68 -32.41
N ALA A 466 -21.96 17.73 -32.91
CA ALA A 466 -22.56 18.80 -33.73
C ALA A 466 -21.57 19.97 -33.86
N ASN A 467 -20.91 20.07 -35.01
CA ASN A 467 -20.64 21.35 -35.67
C ASN A 467 -20.20 21.08 -37.12
N GLU A 468 -21.17 20.96 -38.01
CA GLU A 468 -21.06 21.42 -39.40
C GLU A 468 -22.16 22.47 -39.66
N ALA A 469 -21.75 23.56 -40.33
CA ALA A 469 -22.53 24.60 -40.99
C ALA A 469 -23.27 25.66 -40.14
N THR A 470 -22.63 26.81 -39.89
CA THR A 470 -22.86 28.05 -40.67
C THR A 470 -21.65 28.98 -40.57
#